data_AF-A0AAX0VHS0-F1
#
_entry.id   AF-A0AAX0VHS0-F1
#
_cell.length_a   1.000
_cell.length_b   1.000
_cell.length_c   1.000
_cell.angle_alpha   90.00
_cell.angle_beta   90.00
_cell.angle_gamma   90.00
#
_symmetry.space_group_name_H-M   'P 1'
#
loop_
_entity.id
_entity.type
_entity.pdbx_description
1 polymer ?
#
loop_
_entity_poly.entity_id
_entity_poly.type
_entity_poly.pdbx_seq_one_letter_code
_entity_poly.pdbx_strand_id
1 'polypeptide(L)'
;MSGTDDDFLLGLAGVSGTMLGTFIVGVFFYIDSEMHRRLAASEAADRYLRSSVRWVFTAYSIPLLVPLVLASLDPLWGALSFIVLGILLVAMTVETGRRILARGGSGSSRALFVNEWLSSAGIVIAMVLPWTLGGWVPDPTEFVPSLLILLACGFASTAALVMTQFDATMGMVDAVMGDREGAKPEHPTES
;
A
#
# COMPACT_ATOMS: atom_id res chain seq x y z
N MET A 1 -21.25 26.50 -11.11
CA MET A 1 -21.37 25.03 -11.13
C MET A 1 -20.42 24.41 -10.10
N SER A 2 -20.26 24.99 -8.90
CA SER A 2 -19.25 24.53 -7.93
C SER A 2 -19.71 23.39 -7.01
N GLY A 3 -21.00 23.31 -6.67
CA GLY A 3 -21.46 22.37 -5.63
C GLY A 3 -21.24 20.88 -5.93
N THR A 4 -21.44 20.43 -7.17
CA THR A 4 -21.38 19.00 -7.50
C THR A 4 -19.94 18.45 -7.55
N ASP A 5 -19.00 19.26 -8.04
CA ASP A 5 -17.60 18.86 -8.11
C ASP A 5 -16.97 18.85 -6.71
N ASP A 6 -17.32 19.83 -5.87
CA ASP A 6 -16.91 19.90 -4.47
C ASP A 6 -17.47 18.70 -3.66
N ASP A 7 -18.76 18.36 -3.85
CA ASP A 7 -19.39 17.20 -3.20
C ASP A 7 -18.69 15.89 -3.57
N PHE A 8 -18.27 15.74 -4.83
CA PHE A 8 -17.53 14.57 -5.28
C PHE A 8 -16.15 14.48 -4.61
N LEU A 9 -15.40 15.58 -4.56
CA LEU A 9 -14.08 15.63 -3.92
C LEU A 9 -14.17 15.33 -2.42
N LEU A 10 -15.17 15.88 -1.74
CA LEU A 10 -15.44 15.57 -0.33
C LEU A 10 -15.85 14.11 -0.12
N GLY A 11 -16.67 13.56 -1.02
CA GLY A 11 -17.02 12.14 -1.00
C GLY A 11 -15.80 11.24 -1.19
N LEU A 12 -14.93 11.57 -2.13
CA LEU A 12 -13.67 10.87 -2.39
C LEU A 12 -12.72 10.93 -1.17
N ALA A 13 -12.62 12.10 -0.52
CA ALA A 13 -11.88 12.23 0.74
C ALA A 13 -12.47 11.35 1.84
N GLY A 14 -13.81 11.30 1.96
CA GLY A 14 -14.50 10.45 2.93
C GLY A 14 -14.24 8.96 2.73
N VAL A 15 -14.32 8.48 1.48
CA VAL A 15 -14.00 7.09 1.11
C VAL A 15 -12.53 6.78 1.41
N SER A 16 -11.62 7.68 1.02
CA SER A 16 -10.19 7.53 1.26
C SER A 16 -9.86 7.49 2.76
N GLY A 17 -10.50 8.35 3.55
CA GLY A 17 -10.36 8.39 5.00
C GLY A 17 -10.86 7.11 5.66
N THR A 18 -11.96 6.55 5.18
CA THR A 18 -12.49 5.27 5.69
C THR A 18 -11.55 4.10 5.38
N MET A 19 -11.00 4.06 4.16
CA MET A 19 -10.02 3.06 3.75
C MET A 19 -8.73 3.18 4.57
N LEU A 20 -8.21 4.39 4.73
CA LEU A 20 -7.02 4.66 5.55
C LEU A 20 -7.26 4.28 7.01
N GLY A 21 -8.41 4.65 7.59
CA GLY A 21 -8.77 4.29 8.95
C GLY A 21 -8.86 2.78 9.16
N THR A 22 -9.53 2.07 8.24
CA THR A 22 -9.62 0.61 8.26
C THR A 22 -8.24 -0.03 8.15
N PHE A 23 -7.39 0.50 7.28
CA PHE A 23 -6.00 0.05 7.14
C PHE A 23 -5.21 0.23 8.45
N ILE A 24 -5.30 1.40 9.10
CA ILE A 24 -4.63 1.67 10.38
C ILE A 24 -5.11 0.70 11.46
N VAL A 25 -6.42 0.47 11.56
CA VAL A 25 -7.00 -0.50 12.51
C VAL A 25 -6.46 -1.90 12.23
N GLY A 26 -6.42 -2.32 10.97
CA GLY A 26 -5.86 -3.62 10.57
C GLY A 26 -4.39 -3.75 10.93
N VAL A 27 -3.58 -2.72 10.70
CA VAL A 27 -2.15 -2.69 11.09
C VAL A 27 -1.99 -2.76 12.61
N PHE A 28 -2.83 -2.07 13.38
CA PHE A 28 -2.79 -2.11 14.84
C PHE A 28 -3.06 -3.52 15.37
N PHE A 29 -4.14 -4.16 14.93
CA PHE A 29 -4.44 -5.55 15.29
C PHE A 29 -3.37 -6.52 14.81
N TYR A 30 -2.75 -6.27 13.66
CA TYR A 30 -1.64 -7.08 13.17
C TYR A 30 -0.42 -6.99 14.11
N ILE A 31 -0.03 -5.78 14.53
CA ILE A 31 1.11 -5.59 15.45
C ILE A 31 0.83 -6.22 16.82
N ASP A 32 -0.40 -6.12 17.32
CA ASP A 32 -0.81 -6.72 18.59
C ASP A 32 -0.91 -8.26 18.53
N SER A 33 -1.06 -8.83 17.34
CA SER A 33 -1.20 -10.28 17.16
C SER A 33 0.09 -11.05 17.50
N GLU A 34 -0.09 -12.24 18.07
CA GLU A 34 1.01 -13.18 18.36
C GLU A 34 1.78 -13.61 17.10
N MET A 35 1.18 -13.44 15.92
CA MET A 35 1.77 -13.67 14.61
C MET A 35 2.89 -12.68 14.29
N HIS A 36 2.70 -11.36 14.53
CA HIS A 36 3.77 -10.38 14.38
C HIS A 36 4.95 -10.75 15.27
N ARG A 37 4.69 -11.18 16.51
CA ARG A 37 5.71 -11.60 17.46
C ARG A 37 6.55 -12.80 16.99
N ARG A 38 5.98 -13.70 16.16
CA ARG A 38 6.68 -14.85 15.56
C ARG A 38 7.43 -14.48 14.27
N LEU A 39 6.85 -13.64 13.42
CA LEU A 39 7.48 -13.17 12.16
C LEU A 39 8.59 -12.11 12.40
N ALA A 40 8.46 -11.31 13.47
CA ALA A 40 9.46 -10.32 13.89
C ALA A 40 10.79 -10.95 14.34
N ALA A 41 10.89 -12.27 14.43
CA ALA A 41 12.16 -12.97 14.62
C ALA A 41 13.17 -12.72 13.47
N SER A 42 12.70 -12.24 12.31
CA SER A 42 13.56 -11.81 11.19
C SER A 42 13.52 -10.29 10.99
N GLU A 43 14.66 -9.63 11.22
CA GLU A 43 14.85 -8.17 11.06
C GLU A 43 14.51 -7.67 9.63
N ALA A 44 14.67 -8.55 8.63
CA ALA A 44 14.36 -8.23 7.25
C ALA A 44 12.85 -8.10 6.98
N ALA A 45 12.03 -8.92 7.64
CA ALA A 45 10.58 -8.93 7.49
C ALA A 45 9.93 -7.70 8.16
N ASP A 46 10.37 -7.33 9.37
CA ASP A 46 9.88 -6.14 10.08
C ASP A 46 10.17 -4.85 9.30
N ARG A 47 11.39 -4.72 8.76
CA ARG A 47 11.78 -3.56 7.95
C ARG A 47 10.95 -3.44 6.67
N TYR A 48 10.62 -4.57 6.06
CA TYR A 48 9.75 -4.61 4.87
C TYR A 48 8.33 -4.16 5.21
N LEU A 49 7.72 -4.75 6.24
CA LEU A 49 6.37 -4.38 6.69
C LEU A 49 6.26 -2.89 7.04
N ARG A 50 7.24 -2.36 7.79
CA ARG A 50 7.27 -0.93 8.12
C ARG A 50 7.36 -0.05 6.87
N SER A 51 8.14 -0.47 5.87
CA SER A 51 8.26 0.26 4.59
C SER A 51 6.95 0.25 3.83
N SER A 52 6.32 -0.92 3.69
CA SER A 52 5.05 -1.07 2.97
C SER A 52 3.90 -0.35 3.66
N VAL A 53 3.83 -0.38 4.99
CA VAL A 53 2.82 0.36 5.77
C VAL A 53 2.96 1.86 5.55
N ARG A 54 4.19 2.40 5.60
CA ARG A 54 4.46 3.81 5.31
C ARG A 54 4.06 4.21 3.90
N TRP A 55 4.32 3.33 2.94
CA TRP A 55 3.94 3.55 1.54
C TRP A 55 2.42 3.61 1.39
N VAL A 56 1.68 2.62 1.91
CA VAL A 56 0.21 2.56 1.81
C VAL A 56 -0.43 3.76 2.50
N PHE A 57 0.08 4.13 3.67
CA PHE A 57 -0.36 5.32 4.39
C PHE A 57 -0.18 6.59 3.53
N THR A 58 0.97 6.74 2.88
CA THR A 58 1.26 7.88 2.00
C THR A 58 0.34 7.88 0.77
N ALA A 59 0.15 6.70 0.15
CA ALA A 59 -0.71 6.54 -1.02
C ALA A 59 -2.16 6.93 -0.75
N TYR A 60 -2.72 6.59 0.43
CA TYR A 60 -4.05 7.02 0.86
C TYR A 60 -4.12 8.46 1.37
N SER A 61 -3.00 9.02 1.84
CA SER A 61 -2.97 10.42 2.30
C SER A 61 -3.24 11.40 1.15
N ILE A 62 -2.83 11.08 -0.08
CA ILE A 62 -3.08 11.92 -1.26
C ILE A 62 -4.58 12.04 -1.58
N PRO A 63 -5.32 10.95 -1.87
CA PRO A 63 -6.76 11.01 -2.17
C PRO A 63 -7.62 11.35 -0.94
N LEU A 64 -7.02 11.45 0.26
CA LEU A 64 -7.66 12.05 1.43
C LEU A 64 -7.46 13.56 1.48
N LEU A 65 -6.21 14.04 1.49
CA LEU A 65 -5.88 15.44 1.79
C LEU A 65 -6.03 16.35 0.59
N VAL A 66 -5.64 15.90 -0.61
CA VAL A 66 -5.68 16.74 -1.82
C VAL A 66 -7.12 17.14 -2.17
N PRO A 67 -8.12 16.25 -2.15
CA PRO A 67 -9.50 16.66 -2.40
C PRO A 67 -10.04 17.64 -1.35
N LEU A 68 -9.64 17.51 -0.08
CA LEU A 68 -10.02 18.46 0.97
C LEU A 68 -9.45 19.85 0.69
N VAL A 69 -8.19 19.93 0.27
CA VAL A 69 -7.54 21.18 -0.11
C VAL A 69 -8.20 21.78 -1.34
N LEU A 70 -8.45 20.97 -2.38
CA LEU A 70 -9.11 21.41 -3.61
C LEU A 70 -10.54 21.92 -3.39
N ALA A 71 -11.28 21.32 -2.45
CA ALA A 71 -12.65 21.74 -2.13
C ALA A 71 -12.71 22.96 -1.19
N SER A 72 -11.65 23.21 -0.41
CA SER A 72 -11.65 24.26 0.63
C SER A 72 -10.82 25.50 0.29
N LEU A 73 -9.86 25.37 -0.63
CA LEU A 73 -8.87 26.39 -1.00
C LEU A 73 -8.75 26.51 -2.52
N ASP A 74 -7.97 27.48 -2.98
CA ASP A 74 -7.75 27.71 -4.40
C ASP A 74 -7.00 26.54 -5.10
N PRO A 75 -7.20 26.33 -6.41
CA PRO A 75 -6.57 25.23 -7.18
C PRO A 75 -5.05 25.17 -7.06
N LEU A 76 -4.39 26.32 -6.88
CA LEU A 76 -2.94 26.39 -6.68
C LEU A 76 -2.48 25.63 -5.43
N TRP A 77 -3.22 25.74 -4.33
CA TRP A 77 -2.91 25.03 -3.09
C TRP A 77 -3.14 23.53 -3.25
N GLY A 78 -4.18 23.14 -3.99
CA GLY A 78 -4.43 21.75 -4.37
C GLY A 78 -3.28 21.17 -5.18
N ALA A 79 -2.84 21.85 -6.23
CA ALA A 79 -1.70 21.46 -7.05
C ALA A 79 -0.41 21.34 -6.23
N LEU A 80 -0.12 22.32 -5.36
CA LEU A 80 1.06 22.27 -4.47
C LEU A 80 1.00 21.08 -3.51
N SER A 81 -0.16 20.82 -2.90
CA SER A 81 -0.33 19.69 -1.99
C SER A 81 -0.16 18.34 -2.71
N PHE A 82 -0.69 18.22 -3.93
CA PHE A 82 -0.52 17.05 -4.78
C PHE A 82 0.94 16.84 -5.17
N ILE A 83 1.67 17.90 -5.53
CA ILE A 83 3.10 17.84 -5.86
C ILE A 83 3.91 17.37 -4.65
N VAL A 84 3.71 18.00 -3.49
CA VAL A 84 4.50 17.70 -2.27
C VAL A 84 4.28 16.25 -1.83
N LEU A 85 3.02 15.81 -1.73
CA LEU A 85 2.69 14.44 -1.35
C LEU A 85 3.06 13.43 -2.44
N GLY A 86 2.93 13.82 -3.71
CA GLY A 86 3.33 13.02 -4.87
C GLY A 86 4.83 12.74 -4.90
N ILE A 87 5.67 13.76 -4.66
CA ILE A 87 7.12 13.61 -4.53
C ILE A 87 7.46 12.64 -3.39
N LEU A 88 6.79 12.77 -2.25
CA LEU A 88 6.99 11.87 -1.11
C LEU A 88 6.64 10.42 -1.49
N LEU A 89 5.52 10.21 -2.18
CA LEU A 89 5.10 8.88 -2.63
C LEU A 89 6.10 8.29 -3.64
N VAL A 90 6.52 9.07 -4.64
CA VAL A 90 7.51 8.64 -5.64
C VAL A 90 8.84 8.28 -4.97
N ALA A 91 9.32 9.10 -4.02
CA ALA A 91 10.54 8.79 -3.27
C ALA A 91 10.45 7.46 -2.52
N MET A 92 9.29 7.18 -1.90
CA MET A 92 9.04 5.90 -1.21
C MET A 92 8.97 4.71 -2.19
N THR A 93 8.39 4.90 -3.37
CA THR A 93 8.35 3.87 -4.43
C THR A 93 9.76 3.55 -4.93
N VAL A 94 10.58 4.57 -5.19
CA VAL A 94 11.98 4.38 -5.63
C VAL A 94 12.79 3.62 -4.59
N GLU A 95 12.65 3.96 -3.30
CA GLU A 95 13.36 3.26 -2.23
C GLU A 95 12.91 1.80 -2.08
N THR A 96 11.62 1.52 -2.27
CA THR A 96 11.07 0.15 -2.26
C THR A 96 11.60 -0.66 -3.45
N GLY A 97 11.52 -0.12 -4.67
CA GLY A 97 12.02 -0.77 -5.89
C GLY A 97 13.53 -1.04 -5.84
N ARG A 98 14.33 -0.07 -5.37
CA ARG A 98 15.80 -0.25 -5.21
C ARG A 98 16.13 -1.38 -4.25
N ARG A 99 15.37 -1.55 -3.18
CA ARG A 99 15.57 -2.65 -2.20
C ARG A 99 15.22 -4.01 -2.77
N ILE A 100 14.14 -4.11 -3.53
CA ILE A 100 13.73 -5.36 -4.20
C ILE A 100 14.82 -5.81 -5.18
N LEU A 101 15.37 -4.88 -5.96
CA LEU A 101 16.46 -5.15 -6.90
C LEU A 101 17.76 -5.55 -6.17
N ALA A 102 18.13 -4.86 -5.09
CA ALA A 102 19.38 -5.11 -4.37
C ALA A 102 19.39 -6.44 -3.58
N ARG A 103 18.23 -6.92 -3.12
CA ARG A 103 18.12 -8.17 -2.35
C ARG A 103 17.73 -9.39 -3.18
N GLY A 104 17.57 -9.21 -4.49
CA GLY A 104 17.42 -10.29 -5.45
C GLY A 104 16.23 -11.19 -5.18
N GLY A 105 14.99 -10.66 -5.17
CA GLY A 105 13.71 -11.38 -5.40
C GLY A 105 13.35 -12.66 -4.62
N SER A 106 14.26 -13.28 -3.86
CA SER A 106 14.17 -14.70 -3.48
C SER A 106 13.21 -15.00 -2.33
N GLY A 107 12.42 -14.01 -1.92
CA GLY A 107 11.40 -14.16 -0.88
C GLY A 107 10.13 -13.34 -1.14
N SER A 108 9.99 -12.70 -2.30
CA SER A 108 8.80 -11.88 -2.59
C SER A 108 7.74 -12.73 -3.30
N SER A 109 6.56 -12.89 -2.67
CA SER A 109 5.39 -13.49 -3.31
C SER A 109 5.12 -12.83 -4.68
N ARG A 110 4.73 -13.63 -5.68
CA ARG A 110 4.44 -13.16 -7.04
C ARG A 110 3.40 -12.03 -7.04
N ALA A 111 2.45 -12.07 -6.10
CA ALA A 111 1.44 -11.03 -5.91
C ALA A 111 2.05 -9.66 -5.57
N LEU A 112 3.08 -9.63 -4.73
CA LEU A 112 3.77 -8.39 -4.36
C LEU A 112 4.54 -7.80 -5.53
N PHE A 113 5.22 -8.63 -6.31
CA PHE A 113 5.99 -8.17 -7.46
C PHE A 113 5.08 -7.55 -8.53
N VAL A 114 3.95 -8.21 -8.84
CA VAL A 114 2.96 -7.68 -9.79
C VAL A 114 2.34 -6.38 -9.26
N ASN A 115 1.97 -6.34 -7.98
CA ASN A 115 1.42 -5.15 -7.36
C ASN A 115 2.39 -3.97 -7.39
N GLU A 116 3.68 -4.20 -7.10
CA GLU A 116 4.71 -3.16 -7.10
C GLU A 116 4.86 -2.54 -8.49
N TRP A 117 4.93 -3.37 -9.54
CA TRP A 117 5.03 -2.89 -10.92
C TRP A 117 3.79 -2.12 -11.35
N LEU A 118 2.61 -2.67 -11.09
CA LEU A 118 1.35 -2.06 -11.48
C LEU A 118 1.12 -0.73 -10.74
N SER A 119 1.41 -0.70 -9.44
CA SER A 119 1.28 0.50 -8.62
C SER A 119 2.33 1.55 -8.99
N SER A 120 3.55 1.16 -9.32
CA SER A 120 4.59 2.08 -9.79
C SER A 120 4.18 2.74 -11.11
N ALA A 121 3.68 1.96 -12.08
CA ALA A 121 3.17 2.50 -13.33
C ALA A 121 1.95 3.41 -13.10
N GLY A 122 1.02 2.98 -12.24
CA GLY A 122 -0.15 3.77 -11.85
C GLY A 122 0.23 5.12 -11.22
N ILE A 123 1.24 5.14 -10.34
CA ILE A 123 1.75 6.38 -9.76
C ILE A 123 2.31 7.31 -10.83
N VAL A 124 3.15 6.81 -11.74
CA VAL A 124 3.72 7.66 -12.80
C VAL A 124 2.61 8.28 -13.64
N ILE A 125 1.60 7.50 -14.01
CA ILE A 125 0.43 7.99 -14.76
C ILE A 125 -0.31 9.06 -13.93
N ALA A 126 -0.64 8.78 -12.67
CA ALA A 126 -1.33 9.72 -11.78
C ALA A 126 -0.53 11.02 -11.56
N MET A 127 0.80 10.95 -11.54
CA MET A 127 1.71 12.09 -11.39
C MET A 127 1.91 12.89 -12.67
N VAL A 128 1.25 12.55 -13.78
CA VAL A 128 1.35 13.30 -15.04
C VAL A 128 -0.03 13.74 -15.55
N LEU A 129 -1.07 12.99 -15.21
CA LEU A 129 -2.44 13.23 -15.68
C LEU A 129 -2.98 14.66 -15.47
N PRO A 130 -2.94 15.25 -14.26
CA PRO A 130 -3.52 16.58 -14.02
C PRO A 130 -2.94 17.64 -14.96
N TRP A 131 -1.63 17.57 -15.21
CA TRP A 131 -0.93 18.53 -16.07
C TRP A 131 -1.16 18.27 -17.55
N THR A 132 -1.33 17.01 -17.96
CA THR A 132 -1.65 16.69 -19.35
C THR A 132 -3.06 17.09 -19.74
N LEU A 133 -3.99 17.10 -18.79
CA LEU A 133 -5.38 17.43 -19.03
C LEU A 133 -5.66 18.93 -18.80
N GLY A 134 -5.17 19.50 -17.69
CA GLY A 134 -5.45 20.87 -17.26
C GLY A 134 -4.30 21.88 -17.43
N GLY A 135 -3.14 21.47 -17.94
CA GLY A 135 -2.00 22.36 -18.18
C GLY A 135 -1.21 22.73 -16.92
N TRP A 136 -0.79 24.00 -16.80
CA TRP A 136 0.13 24.44 -15.74
C TRP A 136 -0.53 24.56 -14.36
N VAL A 137 -1.79 24.97 -14.30
CA VAL A 137 -2.60 25.05 -13.08
C VAL A 137 -3.90 24.31 -13.37
N PRO A 138 -3.94 22.98 -13.15
CA PRO A 138 -5.11 22.19 -13.49
C PRO A 138 -6.30 22.57 -12.62
N ASP A 139 -7.50 22.50 -13.19
CA ASP A 139 -8.74 22.64 -12.42
C ASP A 139 -8.95 21.41 -11.51
N PRO A 140 -9.70 21.54 -10.40
CA PRO A 140 -9.91 20.45 -9.44
C PRO A 140 -10.40 19.13 -10.05
N THR A 141 -11.24 19.21 -11.09
CA THR A 141 -11.79 18.06 -11.82
C THR A 141 -10.71 17.24 -12.54
N GLU A 142 -9.62 17.88 -12.95
CA GLU A 142 -8.51 17.22 -13.67
C GLU A 142 -7.62 16.37 -12.74
N PHE A 143 -7.73 16.57 -11.42
CA PHE A 143 -7.06 15.73 -10.43
C PHE A 143 -7.81 14.43 -10.16
N VAL A 144 -9.13 14.39 -10.37
CA VAL A 144 -9.99 13.24 -10.08
C VAL A 144 -9.44 11.90 -10.61
N PRO A 145 -9.07 11.75 -11.89
CA PRO A 145 -8.58 10.46 -12.39
C PRO A 145 -7.30 10.01 -11.67
N SER A 146 -6.40 10.94 -11.38
CA SER A 146 -5.16 10.67 -10.63
C SER A 146 -5.45 10.22 -9.20
N LEU A 147 -6.39 10.87 -8.53
CA LEU A 147 -6.79 10.53 -7.17
C LEU A 147 -7.43 9.14 -7.12
N LEU A 148 -8.25 8.79 -8.11
CA LEU A 148 -8.84 7.44 -8.22
C LEU A 148 -7.78 6.36 -8.48
N ILE A 149 -6.80 6.64 -9.34
CA ILE A 149 -5.67 5.71 -9.58
C ILE A 149 -4.87 5.50 -8.31
N LEU A 150 -4.54 6.57 -7.57
CA LEU A 150 -3.80 6.47 -6.32
C LEU A 150 -4.59 5.73 -5.24
N LEU A 151 -5.90 5.96 -5.15
CA LEU A 151 -6.79 5.21 -4.26
C LEU A 151 -6.78 3.72 -4.60
N ALA A 152 -6.89 3.37 -5.89
CA ALA A 152 -6.83 1.99 -6.35
C ALA A 152 -5.47 1.34 -6.07
N CYS A 153 -4.36 2.07 -6.25
CA CYS A 153 -3.01 1.59 -5.93
C CYS A 153 -2.84 1.34 -4.43
N GLY A 154 -3.34 2.25 -3.57
CA GLY A 154 -3.34 2.08 -2.13
C GLY A 154 -4.15 0.84 -1.70
N PHE A 155 -5.31 0.64 -2.30
CA PHE A 155 -6.16 -0.54 -2.06
C PHE A 155 -5.50 -1.84 -2.52
N ALA A 156 -5.00 -1.90 -3.76
CA ALA A 156 -4.32 -3.07 -4.30
C ALA A 156 -3.10 -3.44 -3.44
N SER A 157 -2.33 -2.45 -3.01
CA SER A 157 -1.17 -2.67 -2.13
C SER A 157 -1.57 -3.15 -0.74
N THR A 158 -2.68 -2.66 -0.19
CA THR A 158 -3.26 -3.17 1.06
C THR A 158 -3.65 -4.64 0.92
N ALA A 159 -4.37 -4.99 -0.15
CA ALA A 159 -4.77 -6.37 -0.42
C ALA A 159 -3.54 -7.29 -0.61
N ALA A 160 -2.52 -6.82 -1.34
CA ALA A 160 -1.28 -7.56 -1.54
C ALA A 160 -0.53 -7.82 -0.23
N LEU A 161 -0.51 -6.84 0.68
CA LEU A 161 0.08 -7.01 2.02
C LEU A 161 -0.67 -8.06 2.83
N VAL A 162 -2.00 -7.98 2.85
CA VAL A 162 -2.86 -8.93 3.58
C VAL A 162 -2.66 -10.35 3.03
N MET A 163 -2.69 -10.53 1.71
CA MET A 163 -2.45 -11.83 1.07
C MET A 163 -1.06 -12.39 1.39
N THR A 164 -0.03 -11.54 1.40
CA THR A 164 1.33 -11.96 1.78
C THR A 164 1.39 -12.49 3.21
N GLN A 165 0.66 -11.86 4.14
CA GLN A 165 0.61 -12.34 5.53
C GLN A 165 -0.15 -13.66 5.65
N PHE A 166 -1.25 -13.83 4.91
CA PHE A 166 -1.97 -15.11 4.85
C PHE A 166 -1.10 -16.23 4.27
N ASP A 167 -0.41 -15.99 3.15
CA ASP A 167 0.50 -16.95 2.52
C ASP A 167 1.63 -17.37 3.48
N ALA A 168 2.23 -16.40 4.18
CA ALA A 168 3.27 -16.66 5.18
C ALA A 168 2.73 -17.53 6.34
N THR A 169 1.48 -17.29 6.76
CA THR A 169 0.83 -18.06 7.83
C THR A 169 0.60 -19.51 7.41
N MET A 170 0.08 -19.73 6.20
CA MET A 170 -0.15 -21.09 5.68
C MET A 170 1.17 -21.85 5.51
N GLY A 171 2.20 -21.20 4.97
CA GLY A 171 3.52 -21.83 4.82
C GLY A 171 4.14 -22.27 6.17
N MET A 172 3.90 -21.51 7.25
CA MET A 172 4.31 -21.92 8.60
C MET A 172 3.52 -23.13 9.11
N VAL A 173 2.21 -23.18 8.88
CA VAL A 173 1.37 -24.32 9.29
C VAL A 173 1.81 -25.59 8.57
N ASP A 174 2.03 -25.52 7.25
CA ASP A 174 2.48 -26.66 6.45
C ASP A 174 3.86 -27.18 6.91
N ALA A 175 4.79 -26.28 7.24
CA ALA A 175 6.10 -26.66 7.76
C ALA A 175 6.00 -27.40 9.11
N VAL A 176 5.14 -26.95 10.02
CA VAL A 176 4.92 -27.61 11.32
C VAL A 176 4.22 -28.96 11.17
N MET A 177 3.29 -29.08 10.22
CA MET A 177 2.58 -30.34 9.96
C MET A 177 3.47 -31.37 9.26
N GLY A 178 4.32 -30.94 8.31
CA GLY A 178 5.30 -31.81 7.64
C GLY A 178 6.37 -32.36 8.61
N ASP A 179 6.83 -31.55 9.57
CA ASP A 179 7.79 -32.00 10.59
C ASP A 179 7.18 -33.04 11.56
N ARG A 180 5.86 -32.95 11.82
CA ARG A 180 5.13 -33.95 12.62
C ARG A 180 4.89 -35.28 11.90
N GLU A 181 4.67 -35.26 10.58
CA GLU A 181 4.56 -36.50 9.80
C GLU A 181 5.90 -37.20 9.59
N GLY A 182 7.01 -36.45 9.57
CA GLY A 182 8.38 -36.99 9.57
C GLY A 182 8.79 -37.65 10.90
N ALA A 183 8.16 -37.26 12.01
CA ALA A 183 8.39 -37.82 13.35
C ALA A 183 7.54 -39.08 13.65
N LYS A 184 7.49 -40.03 12.71
CA LYS A 184 6.89 -41.35 12.98
C LYS A 184 7.81 -42.12 13.94
N PRO A 185 7.32 -42.65 15.08
CA PRO A 185 8.18 -43.32 16.03
C PRO A 185 8.77 -44.58 15.40
N GLU A 186 10.09 -44.68 15.35
CA GLU A 186 10.76 -45.95 15.10
C GLU A 186 10.27 -46.95 16.15
N HIS A 187 9.58 -48.00 15.71
CA HIS A 187 9.18 -49.10 16.57
C HIS A 187 10.42 -49.64 17.27
N PRO A 188 10.43 -49.81 18.60
CA PRO A 188 11.49 -50.54 19.26
C PRO A 188 11.44 -51.97 18.72
N THR A 189 12.55 -52.40 18.12
CA THR A 189 12.76 -53.82 17.80
C THR A 189 12.93 -54.54 19.13
N GLU A 190 11.84 -55.18 19.59
CA GLU A 190 11.90 -56.14 20.68
C GLU A 190 12.76 -57.32 20.23
N SER A 191 13.88 -57.51 20.94
CA SER A 191 14.80 -58.64 20.85
C SER A 191 14.39 -59.76 21.79
#